data_AF-A0A425DH25-F1
#
_entry.id   AF-A0A425DH25-F1
#
_cell.length_a   1.000
_cell.length_b   1.000
_cell.length_c   1.000
_cell.angle_alpha   90.00
_cell.angle_beta   90.00
_cell.angle_gamma   90.00
#
_symmetry.space_group_name_H-M   'P 1'
#
loop_
_entity.id
_entity.type
_entity.pdbx_description
1 polymer ?
#
loop_
_entity_poly.entity_id
_entity_poly.type
_entity_poly.pdbx_seq_one_letter_code
_entity_poly.pdbx_strand_id
1 'polypeptide(L)'
;MSWQESLANIPIPASAIAALSSCLEPNEWNSTSVLHILHDSRAWFAADLIGIVCVVDQNLRIVCASVLDVIDTAMAQLLVSLQCFVQSNSCSAAEIEVDDILDALTSSVHPPDVLVSMALEVAQQLAMVQPSMVERLRSPKSAELLRYLYPFIMSDKSKASSCCQMFAMLAPIVDFAVHPYLLDYLGKGMLVMANISIDSTLSKLSIVCDRTHPLTTSIHSIDDATGWNSLFDLYPFFASAYGEKMVNHTLVEAGEGRGPLKEWFSLVWRELSSSWARSSSLPTPNRTLTIHGRTVHAPNMVDTWGVQTGHRVDVTMPNRASTSCRVVQLVDGNSVVVDQTLSTDDVVVDSADLTWFTPQAPIFLYIQDSESYFLNEVTAQARTKDLEFVGWLVAMAMFHQVTLECRLNVVWFDLLLGAELTLSHIHALDPSLHSSWTQLSSMDNLHAFLEMEELPATMTAVEYVNHALQVKATTFAWQIHAVRRGFTKVLPLAGLKQCMMSPQDFQFLVHGEIPSE
;
A
#
# COMPACT_ATOMS: atom_id res chain seq x y z
N MET A 1 0.86 31.38 -48.03
CA MET A 1 0.38 29.98 -48.00
C MET A 1 -1.08 30.02 -47.61
N SER A 2 -1.94 29.34 -48.35
CA SER A 2 -3.33 29.17 -47.92
C SER A 2 -3.34 28.29 -46.66
N TRP A 3 -4.32 28.49 -45.77
CA TRP A 3 -4.42 27.68 -44.54
C TRP A 3 -4.56 26.17 -44.84
N GLN A 4 -5.09 25.83 -46.03
CA GLN A 4 -5.15 24.47 -46.60
C GLN A 4 -3.76 23.87 -46.86
N GLU A 5 -2.80 24.68 -47.35
CA GLU A 5 -1.41 24.26 -47.50
C GLU A 5 -0.70 24.08 -46.15
N SER A 6 -1.17 24.75 -45.09
CA SER A 6 -0.65 24.56 -43.73
C SER A 6 -1.19 23.30 -43.08
N LEU A 7 -2.46 22.91 -43.35
CA LEU A 7 -3.07 21.66 -42.88
C LEU A 7 -2.52 20.40 -43.54
N ALA A 8 -2.23 20.47 -44.85
CA ALA A 8 -1.68 19.34 -45.60
C ALA A 8 -0.25 18.92 -45.14
N ASN A 9 0.41 19.78 -44.36
CA ASN A 9 1.76 19.54 -43.83
C ASN A 9 1.77 19.08 -42.37
N ILE A 10 0.61 18.81 -41.76
CA ILE A 10 0.47 18.38 -40.36
C ILE A 10 0.14 16.88 -40.36
N PRO A 11 0.74 16.06 -39.47
CA PRO A 11 0.50 14.62 -39.45
C PRO A 11 -0.83 14.31 -38.74
N ILE A 12 -1.94 14.73 -39.33
CA ILE A 12 -3.27 14.27 -38.95
C ILE A 12 -3.59 13.02 -39.79
N PRO A 13 -4.19 11.96 -39.22
CA PRO A 13 -4.65 10.82 -40.01
C PRO A 13 -5.54 11.29 -41.17
N ALA A 14 -5.23 10.88 -42.40
CA ALA A 14 -5.94 11.33 -43.60
C ALA A 14 -7.47 11.08 -43.54
N SER A 15 -7.88 10.08 -42.76
CA SER A 15 -9.28 9.77 -42.44
C SER A 15 -9.99 10.89 -41.67
N ALA A 16 -9.30 11.55 -40.73
CA ALA A 16 -9.87 12.61 -39.89
C ALA A 16 -10.04 13.93 -40.69
N ILE A 17 -9.07 14.24 -41.55
CA ILE A 17 -9.17 15.36 -42.51
C ILE A 17 -10.32 15.10 -43.50
N ALA A 18 -10.45 13.87 -44.01
CA ALA A 18 -11.52 13.51 -44.94
C ALA A 18 -12.92 13.59 -44.32
N ALA A 19 -13.06 13.22 -43.04
CA ALA A 19 -14.31 13.35 -42.28
C ALA A 19 -14.70 14.81 -42.01
N LEU A 20 -13.74 15.68 -41.67
CA LEU A 20 -14.00 17.12 -41.52
C LEU A 20 -14.34 17.80 -42.86
N SER A 21 -13.69 17.36 -43.95
CA SER A 21 -13.86 17.90 -45.30
C SER A 21 -15.17 17.47 -45.97
N SER A 22 -15.80 16.39 -45.52
CA SER A 22 -17.09 15.94 -46.04
C SER A 22 -18.29 16.66 -45.39
N CYS A 23 -18.07 17.34 -44.26
CA CYS A 23 -19.11 18.02 -43.49
C CYS A 23 -19.18 19.55 -43.72
N LEU A 24 -18.21 20.15 -44.41
CA LEU A 24 -18.14 21.60 -44.64
C LEU A 24 -17.76 21.92 -46.08
N GLU A 25 -18.54 22.81 -46.73
CA GLU A 25 -18.08 23.41 -47.99
C GLU A 25 -16.85 24.30 -47.75
N PRO A 26 -15.88 24.38 -48.69
CA PRO A 26 -14.61 25.11 -48.50
C PRO A 26 -14.74 26.57 -48.03
N ASN A 27 -15.91 27.19 -48.25
CA ASN A 27 -16.21 28.58 -47.92
C ASN A 27 -16.85 28.75 -46.53
N GLU A 28 -17.21 27.65 -45.86
CA GLU A 28 -17.88 27.62 -44.54
C GLU A 28 -16.93 27.27 -43.39
N TRP A 29 -15.65 27.05 -43.70
CA TRP A 29 -14.58 26.80 -42.72
C TRP A 29 -14.24 28.08 -41.94
N ASN A 30 -15.02 28.35 -40.89
CA ASN A 30 -14.65 29.27 -39.81
C ASN A 30 -14.61 28.53 -38.47
N SER A 31 -13.89 29.09 -37.48
CA SER A 31 -13.66 28.45 -36.18
C SER A 31 -14.96 28.06 -35.46
N THR A 32 -16.01 28.85 -35.61
CA THR A 32 -17.32 28.62 -35.02
C THR A 32 -18.04 27.44 -35.68
N SER A 33 -17.98 27.33 -37.02
CA SER A 33 -18.56 26.20 -37.77
C SER A 33 -17.88 24.87 -37.45
N VAL A 34 -16.53 24.88 -37.37
CA VAL A 34 -15.75 23.69 -37.02
C VAL A 34 -16.06 23.24 -35.59
N LEU A 35 -16.12 24.17 -34.63
CA LEU A 35 -16.46 23.83 -33.23
C LEU A 35 -17.91 23.38 -33.06
N HIS A 36 -18.86 23.93 -33.81
CA HIS A 36 -20.26 23.49 -33.79
C HIS A 36 -20.41 22.07 -34.34
N ILE A 37 -19.66 21.71 -35.38
CA ILE A 37 -19.64 20.35 -35.93
C ILE A 37 -18.94 19.37 -35.00
N LEU A 38 -17.84 19.76 -34.36
CA LEU A 38 -17.17 18.95 -33.34
C LEU A 38 -18.05 18.74 -32.10
N HIS A 39 -18.88 19.72 -31.74
CA HIS A 39 -19.87 19.62 -30.66
C HIS A 39 -21.07 18.72 -31.01
N ASP A 40 -21.57 18.78 -32.24
CA ASP A 40 -22.74 18.02 -32.68
C ASP A 40 -22.41 16.60 -33.17
N SER A 41 -21.16 16.32 -33.49
CA SER A 41 -20.68 15.00 -33.90
C SER A 41 -20.65 14.05 -32.70
N ARG A 42 -21.79 13.43 -32.40
CA ARG A 42 -21.98 12.45 -31.31
C ARG A 42 -21.21 11.13 -31.46
N ALA A 43 -20.27 11.03 -32.40
CA ALA A 43 -19.62 9.78 -32.70
C ALA A 43 -18.21 10.01 -33.27
N TRP A 44 -17.22 9.65 -32.44
CA TRP A 44 -15.96 8.98 -32.79
C TRP A 44 -14.66 9.73 -32.48
N PHE A 45 -13.76 8.96 -31.84
CA PHE A 45 -12.37 9.20 -31.46
C PHE A 45 -12.08 10.46 -30.65
N ALA A 46 -12.25 10.39 -29.31
CA ALA A 46 -11.80 11.44 -28.39
C ALA A 46 -10.33 11.84 -28.59
N ALA A 47 -9.45 10.88 -28.95
CA ALA A 47 -8.05 11.13 -29.29
C ALA A 47 -7.88 11.96 -30.57
N ASP A 48 -8.57 11.61 -31.66
CA ASP A 48 -8.54 12.37 -32.91
C ASP A 48 -9.18 13.75 -32.74
N LEU A 49 -10.29 13.85 -32.01
CA LEU A 49 -10.98 15.10 -31.71
C LEU A 49 -10.10 16.05 -30.90
N ILE A 50 -9.43 15.53 -29.85
CA ILE A 50 -8.50 16.29 -29.01
C ILE A 50 -7.24 16.64 -29.79
N GLY A 51 -6.70 15.73 -30.61
CA GLY A 51 -5.58 16.00 -31.51
C GLY A 51 -5.90 17.09 -32.54
N ILE A 52 -7.08 17.02 -33.18
CA ILE A 52 -7.60 18.04 -34.10
C ILE A 52 -7.74 19.38 -33.37
N VAL A 53 -8.33 19.39 -32.17
CA VAL A 53 -8.51 20.61 -31.38
C VAL A 53 -7.17 21.23 -30.94
N CYS A 54 -6.21 20.41 -30.50
CA CYS A 54 -4.85 20.83 -30.15
C CYS A 54 -4.11 21.43 -31.36
N VAL A 55 -4.28 20.83 -32.54
CA VAL A 55 -3.70 21.31 -33.81
C VAL A 55 -4.38 22.58 -34.30
N VAL A 56 -5.70 22.67 -34.21
CA VAL A 56 -6.50 23.86 -34.57
C VAL A 56 -6.11 25.04 -33.67
N ASP A 57 -5.89 24.83 -32.37
CA ASP A 57 -5.44 25.88 -31.45
C ASP A 57 -3.97 26.31 -31.71
N GLN A 58 -3.06 25.35 -31.93
CA GLN A 58 -1.66 25.62 -32.28
C GLN A 58 -1.52 26.53 -33.50
N ASN A 59 -2.41 26.36 -34.48
CA ASN A 59 -2.37 27.10 -35.74
C ASN A 59 -3.23 28.36 -35.76
N LEU A 60 -4.35 28.42 -35.00
CA LEU A 60 -5.29 29.54 -35.06
C LEU A 60 -5.19 30.52 -33.88
N ARG A 61 -4.58 30.14 -32.74
CA ARG A 61 -4.51 30.97 -31.51
C ARG A 61 -5.88 31.50 -31.05
N ILE A 62 -6.97 30.77 -31.28
CA ILE A 62 -8.33 31.16 -30.89
C ILE A 62 -8.71 30.34 -29.65
N VAL A 63 -8.63 30.98 -28.49
CA VAL A 63 -9.09 30.41 -27.22
C VAL A 63 -10.56 30.79 -27.03
N CYS A 64 -11.47 29.82 -27.08
CA CYS A 64 -12.87 30.03 -26.72
C CYS A 64 -13.34 28.95 -25.74
N ALA A 65 -14.19 29.33 -24.78
CA ALA A 65 -14.81 28.43 -23.79
C ALA A 65 -15.55 27.23 -24.43
N SER A 66 -16.04 27.41 -25.66
CA SER A 66 -16.65 26.37 -26.48
C SER A 66 -15.71 25.22 -26.86
N VAL A 67 -14.40 25.45 -26.98
CA VAL A 67 -13.41 24.40 -27.23
C VAL A 67 -13.26 23.49 -25.99
N LEU A 68 -13.27 24.10 -24.79
CA LEU A 68 -13.19 23.37 -23.53
C LEU A 68 -14.44 22.54 -23.28
N ASP A 69 -15.63 23.05 -23.58
CA ASP A 69 -16.89 22.28 -23.49
C ASP A 69 -16.85 21.05 -24.42
N VAL A 70 -16.28 21.18 -25.62
CA VAL A 70 -16.14 20.06 -26.57
C VAL A 70 -15.16 19.00 -26.03
N ILE A 71 -14.01 19.41 -25.49
CA ILE A 71 -13.04 18.48 -24.88
C ILE A 71 -13.64 17.83 -23.62
N ASP A 72 -14.26 18.60 -22.72
CA ASP A 72 -14.88 18.10 -21.50
C ASP A 72 -16.07 17.18 -21.80
N THR A 73 -16.80 17.41 -22.89
CA THR A 73 -17.89 16.53 -23.37
C THR A 73 -17.35 15.24 -23.96
N ALA A 74 -16.27 15.31 -24.75
CA ALA A 74 -15.58 14.13 -25.28
C ALA A 74 -14.93 13.29 -24.16
N MET A 75 -14.30 13.94 -23.17
CA MET A 75 -13.78 13.29 -21.96
C MET A 75 -14.91 12.73 -21.10
N ALA A 76 -16.07 13.39 -20.99
CA ALA A 76 -17.19 12.89 -20.17
C ALA A 76 -17.61 11.47 -20.54
N GLN A 77 -17.70 11.18 -21.83
CA GLN A 77 -18.13 9.86 -22.30
C GLN A 77 -17.07 8.80 -22.00
N LEU A 78 -15.79 9.13 -22.20
CA LEU A 78 -14.66 8.26 -21.86
C LEU A 78 -14.61 8.00 -20.35
N LEU A 79 -14.80 9.03 -19.53
CA LEU A 79 -14.82 8.96 -18.08
C LEU A 79 -16.00 8.13 -17.57
N VAL A 80 -17.21 8.30 -18.12
CA VAL A 80 -18.37 7.47 -17.74
C VAL A 80 -18.13 6.01 -18.09
N SER A 81 -17.52 5.70 -19.24
CA SER A 81 -17.16 4.33 -19.60
C SER A 81 -16.09 3.74 -18.68
N LEU A 82 -15.06 4.52 -18.34
CA LEU A 82 -14.01 4.11 -17.40
C LEU A 82 -14.53 3.98 -15.96
N GLN A 83 -15.42 4.87 -15.54
CA GLN A 83 -16.06 4.87 -14.22
C GLN A 83 -16.97 3.67 -14.04
N CYS A 84 -17.87 3.42 -15.00
CA CYS A 84 -18.74 2.25 -14.99
C CYS A 84 -17.91 0.95 -14.92
N PHE A 85 -16.78 0.89 -15.63
CA PHE A 85 -15.84 -0.22 -15.59
C PHE A 85 -15.18 -0.41 -14.22
N VAL A 86 -14.66 0.67 -13.61
CA VAL A 86 -14.02 0.61 -12.28
C VAL A 86 -15.04 0.28 -11.19
N GLN A 87 -16.27 0.79 -11.30
CA GLN A 87 -17.33 0.56 -10.31
C GLN A 87 -17.95 -0.84 -10.40
N SER A 88 -18.08 -1.44 -11.59
CA SER A 88 -18.53 -2.82 -11.75
C SER A 88 -17.53 -3.86 -11.22
N ASN A 89 -16.27 -3.47 -11.05
CA ASN A 89 -15.16 -4.29 -10.57
C ASN A 89 -14.64 -3.83 -9.18
N SER A 90 -15.49 -3.13 -8.41
CA SER A 90 -15.13 -2.48 -7.14
C SER A 90 -14.78 -3.42 -5.97
N CYS A 91 -14.94 -4.74 -6.14
CA CYS A 91 -14.23 -5.70 -5.31
C CYS A 91 -12.85 -5.93 -5.92
N SER A 92 -11.83 -5.24 -5.37
CA SER A 92 -10.40 -5.32 -5.74
C SER A 92 -9.96 -4.47 -6.94
N ALA A 93 -9.77 -3.17 -6.72
CA ALA A 93 -8.96 -2.33 -7.62
C ALA A 93 -7.48 -2.81 -7.77
N ALA A 94 -7.08 -3.86 -7.04
CA ALA A 94 -5.75 -4.46 -7.03
C ALA A 94 -5.66 -5.86 -7.66
N GLU A 95 -6.77 -6.49 -8.08
CA GLU A 95 -6.77 -7.89 -8.55
C GLU A 95 -7.55 -8.07 -9.86
N ILE A 96 -7.40 -7.15 -10.82
CA ILE A 96 -7.93 -7.42 -12.15
C ILE A 96 -6.83 -8.10 -12.98
N GLU A 97 -6.89 -9.43 -13.06
CA GLU A 97 -6.13 -10.16 -14.08
C GLU A 97 -6.54 -9.65 -15.46
N VAL A 98 -5.56 -9.43 -16.35
CA VAL A 98 -5.82 -8.91 -17.69
C VAL A 98 -6.86 -9.77 -18.43
N ASP A 99 -6.93 -11.06 -18.12
CA ASP A 99 -7.90 -11.98 -18.70
C ASP A 99 -9.34 -11.80 -18.13
N ASP A 100 -9.48 -11.47 -16.84
CA ASP A 100 -10.79 -11.11 -16.22
C ASP A 100 -11.26 -9.70 -16.65
N ILE A 101 -10.30 -8.77 -16.85
CA ILE A 101 -10.50 -7.49 -17.55
C ILE A 101 -11.07 -7.78 -18.96
N LEU A 102 -10.40 -8.63 -19.74
CA LEU A 102 -10.77 -8.96 -21.12
C LEU A 102 -12.13 -9.66 -21.23
N ASP A 103 -12.45 -10.58 -20.31
CA ASP A 103 -13.72 -11.31 -20.29
C ASP A 103 -14.91 -10.40 -19.92
N ALA A 104 -14.75 -9.48 -18.97
CA ALA A 104 -15.78 -8.47 -18.67
C ALA A 104 -15.97 -7.46 -19.82
N LEU A 105 -14.90 -7.12 -20.54
CA LEU A 105 -14.87 -6.11 -21.60
C LEU A 105 -15.43 -6.59 -22.94
N THR A 106 -15.57 -7.90 -23.17
CA THR A 106 -16.33 -8.45 -24.31
C THR A 106 -17.82 -8.06 -24.31
N SER A 107 -18.34 -7.54 -23.18
CA SER A 107 -19.71 -7.02 -23.06
C SER A 107 -19.87 -5.52 -23.41
N SER A 108 -18.79 -4.79 -23.67
CA SER A 108 -18.80 -3.36 -24.01
C SER A 108 -18.50 -3.09 -25.50
N VAL A 109 -18.94 -1.95 -26.02
CA VAL A 109 -18.99 -1.65 -27.48
C VAL A 109 -17.60 -1.52 -28.15
N HIS A 110 -16.50 -1.44 -27.41
CA HIS A 110 -15.13 -1.34 -27.94
C HIS A 110 -14.11 -2.23 -27.21
N PRO A 111 -13.07 -2.76 -27.89
CA PRO A 111 -12.03 -3.57 -27.25
C PRO A 111 -11.19 -2.75 -26.26
N PRO A 112 -10.77 -3.32 -25.12
CA PRO A 112 -10.11 -2.59 -24.03
C PRO A 112 -8.72 -2.03 -24.35
N ASP A 113 -7.93 -2.73 -25.18
CA ASP A 113 -6.63 -2.23 -25.63
C ASP A 113 -6.77 -0.92 -26.42
N VAL A 114 -7.90 -0.75 -27.11
CA VAL A 114 -8.22 0.45 -27.90
C VAL A 114 -8.61 1.60 -26.98
N LEU A 115 -9.40 1.36 -25.92
CA LEU A 115 -9.79 2.38 -24.94
C LEU A 115 -8.60 2.91 -24.13
N VAL A 116 -7.72 2.01 -23.67
CA VAL A 116 -6.50 2.40 -22.93
C VAL A 116 -5.51 3.09 -23.86
N SER A 117 -5.33 2.61 -25.09
CA SER A 117 -4.50 3.28 -26.09
C SER A 117 -5.04 4.67 -26.41
N MET A 118 -6.36 4.83 -26.57
CA MET A 118 -7.00 6.12 -26.80
C MET A 118 -6.84 7.07 -25.61
N ALA A 119 -6.99 6.59 -24.38
CA ALA A 119 -6.82 7.41 -23.19
C ALA A 119 -5.34 7.84 -22.98
N LEU A 120 -4.40 6.95 -23.28
CA LEU A 120 -2.96 7.27 -23.32
C LEU A 120 -2.62 8.26 -24.43
N GLU A 121 -3.21 8.10 -25.61
CA GLU A 121 -3.03 9.00 -26.75
C GLU A 121 -3.60 10.39 -26.44
N VAL A 122 -4.79 10.48 -25.83
CA VAL A 122 -5.36 11.73 -25.32
C VAL A 122 -4.42 12.38 -24.30
N ALA A 123 -3.90 11.63 -23.34
CA ALA A 123 -3.00 12.16 -22.32
C ALA A 123 -1.66 12.64 -22.93
N GLN A 124 -1.14 11.94 -23.93
CA GLN A 124 0.05 12.34 -24.68
C GLN A 124 -0.22 13.62 -25.50
N GLN A 125 -1.35 13.70 -26.21
CA GLN A 125 -1.73 14.90 -26.96
C GLN A 125 -1.90 16.12 -26.03
N LEU A 126 -2.50 15.94 -24.85
CA LEU A 126 -2.61 16.98 -23.82
C LEU A 126 -1.24 17.42 -23.26
N ALA A 127 -0.26 16.51 -23.19
CA ALA A 127 1.10 16.80 -22.73
C ALA A 127 1.97 17.50 -23.78
N MET A 128 1.66 17.38 -25.08
CA MET A 128 2.43 17.99 -26.17
C MET A 128 2.08 19.46 -26.45
N VAL A 129 1.16 20.08 -25.68
CA VAL A 129 0.68 21.44 -25.98
C VAL A 129 1.40 22.54 -25.21
N GLN A 130 1.37 23.76 -25.77
CA GLN A 130 2.12 24.92 -25.28
C GLN A 130 1.76 25.31 -23.83
N PRO A 131 2.67 26.01 -23.10
CA PRO A 131 2.45 26.44 -21.71
C PRO A 131 1.19 27.29 -21.46
N SER A 132 0.61 27.92 -22.47
CA SER A 132 -0.69 28.62 -22.33
C SER A 132 -1.90 27.68 -22.21
N MET A 133 -1.70 26.36 -22.38
CA MET A 133 -2.69 25.30 -22.11
C MET A 133 -2.59 24.71 -20.71
N VAL A 134 -1.60 25.12 -19.90
CA VAL A 134 -1.40 24.69 -18.51
C VAL A 134 -2.64 24.91 -17.64
N GLU A 135 -3.37 26.02 -17.85
CA GLU A 135 -4.63 26.27 -17.14
C GLU A 135 -5.74 25.26 -17.48
N ARG A 136 -5.61 24.53 -18.59
CA ARG A 136 -6.61 23.61 -19.15
C ARG A 136 -6.49 22.19 -18.58
N LEU A 137 -5.30 21.78 -18.13
CA LEU A 137 -5.08 20.57 -17.31
C LEU A 137 -5.70 20.69 -15.90
N ARG A 138 -6.19 21.89 -15.52
CA ARG A 138 -6.90 22.13 -14.27
C ARG A 138 -8.39 21.74 -14.31
N SER A 139 -8.90 21.23 -15.44
CA SER A 139 -10.26 20.69 -15.53
C SER A 139 -10.40 19.47 -14.60
N PRO A 140 -11.43 19.40 -13.73
CA PRO A 140 -11.70 18.24 -12.88
C PRO A 140 -11.75 16.91 -13.66
N LYS A 141 -12.18 16.96 -14.92
CA LYS A 141 -12.28 15.78 -15.81
C LYS A 141 -10.91 15.29 -16.29
N SER A 142 -9.94 16.17 -16.46
CA SER A 142 -8.55 15.76 -16.78
C SER A 142 -7.90 15.05 -15.60
N ALA A 143 -8.16 15.51 -14.37
CA ALA A 143 -7.75 14.81 -13.16
C ALA A 143 -8.44 13.44 -13.03
N GLU A 144 -9.74 13.37 -13.34
CA GLU A 144 -10.51 12.13 -13.35
C GLU A 144 -10.01 11.12 -14.41
N LEU A 145 -9.53 11.60 -15.56
CA LEU A 145 -8.96 10.73 -16.60
C LEU A 145 -7.66 10.08 -16.14
N LEU A 146 -6.79 10.87 -15.51
CA LEU A 146 -5.55 10.37 -14.89
C LEU A 146 -5.85 9.36 -13.78
N ARG A 147 -6.91 9.59 -12.98
CA ARG A 147 -7.40 8.65 -11.95
C ARG A 147 -7.77 7.30 -12.54
N TYR A 148 -8.52 7.24 -13.65
CA TYR A 148 -8.93 5.97 -14.25
C TYR A 148 -7.85 5.26 -15.08
N LEU A 149 -6.86 6.00 -15.58
CA LEU A 149 -5.71 5.42 -16.28
C LEU A 149 -4.75 4.69 -15.31
N TYR A 150 -4.79 5.01 -14.01
CA TYR A 150 -3.87 4.49 -12.99
C TYR A 150 -3.69 2.97 -12.97
N PRO A 151 -4.74 2.13 -12.89
CA PRO A 151 -4.56 0.68 -12.74
C PRO A 151 -3.89 0.04 -13.98
N PHE A 152 -4.18 0.58 -15.17
CA PHE A 152 -3.67 0.07 -16.45
C PHE A 152 -2.20 0.41 -16.69
N ILE A 153 -1.77 1.58 -16.21
CA ILE A 153 -0.38 2.04 -16.27
C ILE A 153 0.53 1.18 -15.40
N MET A 154 -0.01 0.70 -14.28
CA MET A 154 0.73 -0.03 -13.26
C MET A 154 0.72 -1.55 -13.47
N SER A 155 -0.30 -2.07 -14.16
CA SER A 155 -0.36 -3.49 -14.56
C SER A 155 0.57 -3.81 -15.73
N ASP A 156 0.77 -2.89 -16.68
CA ASP A 156 1.65 -3.04 -17.84
C ASP A 156 2.97 -2.24 -17.66
N LYS A 157 3.97 -2.89 -17.05
CA LYS A 157 5.28 -2.28 -16.75
C LYS A 157 6.05 -1.79 -17.97
N SER A 158 5.71 -2.26 -19.19
CA SER A 158 6.31 -1.74 -20.43
C SER A 158 5.89 -0.28 -20.68
N LYS A 159 4.68 0.08 -20.25
CA LYS A 159 4.08 1.42 -20.35
C LYS A 159 4.39 2.32 -19.15
N ALA A 160 4.94 1.78 -18.06
CA ALA A 160 5.45 2.59 -16.95
C ALA A 160 6.49 3.62 -17.43
N SER A 161 7.29 3.29 -18.46
CA SER A 161 8.21 4.21 -19.13
C SER A 161 7.49 5.38 -19.83
N SER A 162 6.41 5.09 -20.57
CA SER A 162 5.56 6.10 -21.23
C SER A 162 4.80 6.97 -20.23
N CYS A 163 4.48 6.42 -19.06
CA CYS A 163 3.80 7.16 -18.00
C CYS A 163 4.77 8.01 -17.19
N CYS A 164 5.98 7.50 -16.91
CA CYS A 164 7.08 8.31 -16.40
C CYS A 164 7.43 9.44 -17.38
N GLN A 165 7.42 9.18 -18.69
CA GLN A 165 7.58 10.21 -19.72
C GLN A 165 6.43 11.21 -19.72
N MET A 166 5.17 10.77 -19.62
CA MET A 166 4.01 11.63 -19.52
C MET A 166 4.07 12.51 -18.26
N PHE A 167 4.37 11.94 -17.10
CA PHE A 167 4.56 12.69 -15.85
C PHE A 167 5.78 13.61 -15.91
N ALA A 168 6.89 13.19 -16.52
CA ALA A 168 8.05 14.04 -16.74
C ALA A 168 7.77 15.19 -17.73
N MET A 169 6.84 15.01 -18.67
CA MET A 169 6.34 16.07 -19.55
C MET A 169 5.33 16.98 -18.84
N LEU A 170 4.48 16.45 -17.97
CA LEU A 170 3.48 17.21 -17.22
C LEU A 170 4.07 17.93 -16.00
N ALA A 171 5.13 17.41 -15.38
CA ALA A 171 5.75 17.95 -14.16
C ALA A 171 6.28 19.38 -14.28
N PRO A 172 6.92 19.79 -15.40
CA PRO A 172 7.32 21.18 -15.63
C PRO A 172 6.14 22.11 -15.97
N ILE A 173 5.01 21.54 -16.39
CA ILE A 173 3.86 22.24 -16.96
C ILE A 173 2.82 22.52 -15.87
N VAL A 174 2.47 21.52 -15.06
CA VAL A 174 1.38 21.62 -14.07
C VAL A 174 1.80 22.39 -12.81
N ASP A 175 3.11 22.65 -12.64
CA ASP A 175 3.69 23.18 -11.40
C ASP A 175 3.04 22.53 -10.17
N PHE A 176 3.28 21.23 -9.99
CA PHE A 176 2.72 20.46 -8.89
C PHE A 176 3.12 21.00 -7.50
N ALA A 177 4.13 21.88 -7.43
CA ALA A 177 4.46 22.62 -6.21
C ALA A 177 3.40 23.69 -5.86
N VAL A 178 2.57 24.10 -6.81
CA VAL A 178 1.54 25.14 -6.67
C VAL A 178 0.11 24.57 -6.81
N HIS A 179 -0.10 23.45 -7.52
CA HIS A 179 -1.42 22.82 -7.71
C HIS A 179 -1.59 21.34 -7.29
N PRO A 180 -1.11 20.92 -6.11
CA PRO A 180 -1.19 19.52 -5.67
C PRO A 180 -2.60 19.05 -5.26
N TYR A 181 -3.55 19.98 -5.10
CA TYR A 181 -4.96 19.67 -4.83
C TYR A 181 -5.72 19.11 -6.05
N LEU A 182 -5.12 19.17 -7.24
CA LEU A 182 -5.69 18.60 -8.46
C LEU A 182 -5.45 17.09 -8.55
N LEU A 183 -4.59 16.53 -7.70
CA LEU A 183 -4.31 15.10 -7.64
C LEU A 183 -4.94 14.52 -6.37
N ASP A 184 -5.71 13.45 -6.54
CA ASP A 184 -6.06 12.58 -5.41
C ASP A 184 -4.86 11.73 -4.97
N TYR A 185 -5.04 10.90 -3.94
CA TYR A 185 -3.96 10.08 -3.39
C TYR A 185 -3.31 9.16 -4.43
N LEU A 186 -4.09 8.65 -5.40
CA LEU A 186 -3.59 7.81 -6.51
C LEU A 186 -2.67 8.62 -7.42
N GLY A 187 -3.12 9.78 -7.89
CA GLY A 187 -2.32 10.67 -8.75
C GLY A 187 -1.03 11.14 -8.07
N LYS A 188 -1.08 11.44 -6.77
CA LYS A 188 0.11 11.75 -5.97
C LYS A 188 1.05 10.55 -5.87
N GLY A 189 0.51 9.35 -5.64
CA GLY A 189 1.28 8.10 -5.66
C GLY A 189 2.03 7.92 -6.98
N MET A 190 1.38 8.12 -8.12
CA MET A 190 2.02 8.03 -9.44
C MET A 190 3.20 9.00 -9.59
N LEU A 191 3.01 10.26 -9.19
CA LEU A 191 4.05 11.27 -9.30
C LEU A 191 5.27 10.90 -8.45
N VAL A 192 5.03 10.38 -7.25
CA VAL A 192 6.10 9.84 -6.38
C VAL A 192 6.84 8.70 -7.10
N MET A 193 6.12 7.74 -7.69
CA MET A 193 6.75 6.60 -8.38
C MET A 193 7.53 7.02 -9.63
N ALA A 194 6.99 7.96 -10.40
CA ALA A 194 7.63 8.48 -11.61
C ALA A 194 8.93 9.24 -11.29
N ASN A 195 8.95 9.97 -10.17
CA ASN A 195 10.14 10.73 -9.73
C ASN A 195 11.29 9.85 -9.22
N ILE A 196 11.05 8.56 -8.98
CA ILE A 196 12.06 7.65 -8.42
C ILE A 196 13.00 7.09 -9.50
N SER A 197 12.85 7.53 -10.76
CA SER A 197 13.71 7.16 -11.89
C SER A 197 13.79 5.64 -12.02
N ILE A 198 12.67 5.04 -12.44
CA ILE A 198 12.64 3.62 -12.78
C ILE A 198 13.47 3.45 -14.05
N ASP A 199 14.74 3.06 -13.90
CA ASP A 199 15.52 2.50 -15.02
C ASP A 199 14.64 1.45 -15.71
N SER A 200 14.65 1.44 -17.04
CA SER A 200 13.68 0.71 -17.89
C SER A 200 13.58 -0.81 -17.64
N THR A 201 14.37 -1.38 -16.73
CA THR A 201 14.25 -2.76 -16.24
C THR A 201 14.54 -2.83 -14.74
N LEU A 202 13.49 -2.92 -13.91
CA LEU A 202 13.65 -3.19 -12.49
C LEU A 202 14.25 -4.59 -12.29
N SER A 203 15.21 -4.67 -11.37
CA SER A 203 15.76 -5.97 -10.96
C SER A 203 14.71 -6.77 -10.19
N LYS A 204 14.76 -8.09 -10.35
CA LYS A 204 13.91 -9.01 -9.58
C LYS A 204 14.56 -9.33 -8.24
N LEU A 205 13.81 -9.27 -7.15
CA LEU A 205 14.22 -9.74 -5.84
C LEU A 205 13.39 -10.95 -5.43
N SER A 206 14.05 -12.11 -5.35
CA SER A 206 13.40 -13.33 -4.85
C SER A 206 13.48 -13.35 -3.33
N ILE A 207 12.32 -13.41 -2.67
CA ILE A 207 12.22 -13.49 -1.22
C ILE A 207 11.83 -14.92 -0.85
N VAL A 208 12.75 -15.68 -0.26
CA VAL A 208 12.42 -17.01 0.25
C VAL A 208 11.88 -16.85 1.67
N CYS A 209 10.59 -17.08 1.83
CA CYS A 209 9.84 -16.91 3.06
C CYS A 209 9.54 -18.27 3.68
N ASP A 210 9.99 -18.50 4.91
CA ASP A 210 9.51 -19.61 5.72
C ASP A 210 8.26 -19.13 6.49
N ARG A 211 7.11 -19.78 6.28
CA ARG A 211 5.86 -19.42 6.96
C ARG A 211 5.94 -19.56 8.48
N THR A 212 6.93 -20.29 8.99
CA THR A 212 7.20 -20.43 10.42
C THR A 212 7.91 -19.22 11.02
N HIS A 213 8.70 -18.49 10.21
CA HIS A 213 9.51 -17.33 10.59
C HIS A 213 9.55 -16.25 9.49
N PRO A 214 8.39 -15.78 8.99
CA PRO A 214 8.30 -14.99 7.76
C PRO A 214 9.12 -13.70 7.80
N LEU A 215 9.14 -12.97 8.92
CA LEU A 215 9.91 -11.74 9.11
C LEU A 215 11.41 -12.00 8.97
N THR A 216 11.94 -12.98 9.73
CA THR A 216 13.38 -13.23 9.81
C THR A 216 13.92 -13.74 8.47
N THR A 217 13.24 -14.68 7.83
CA THR A 217 13.67 -15.20 6.51
C THR A 217 13.56 -14.17 5.39
N SER A 218 12.58 -13.27 5.48
CA SER A 218 12.44 -12.18 4.51
C SER A 218 13.58 -11.18 4.64
N ILE A 219 13.92 -10.78 5.86
CA ILE A 219 15.07 -9.90 6.12
C ILE A 219 16.36 -10.52 5.59
N HIS A 220 16.60 -11.82 5.85
CA HIS A 220 17.75 -12.53 5.32
C HIS A 220 17.82 -12.52 3.79
N SER A 221 16.69 -12.78 3.12
CA SER A 221 16.65 -12.74 1.64
C SER A 221 17.03 -11.36 1.08
N ILE A 222 16.65 -10.28 1.76
CA ILE A 222 16.97 -8.90 1.36
C ILE A 222 18.44 -8.59 1.64
N ASP A 223 18.97 -9.02 2.79
CA ASP A 223 20.39 -8.85 3.14
C ASP A 223 21.29 -9.54 2.11
N ASP A 224 21.00 -10.80 1.79
CA ASP A 224 21.78 -11.62 0.86
C ASP A 224 21.80 -11.02 -0.56
N ALA A 225 20.68 -10.44 -0.98
CA ALA A 225 20.58 -9.74 -2.25
C ALA A 225 21.14 -8.31 -2.21
N THR A 226 21.60 -7.81 -1.06
CA THR A 226 21.93 -6.39 -0.82
C THR A 226 20.80 -5.44 -1.23
N GLY A 227 19.56 -5.92 -1.14
CA GLY A 227 18.37 -5.33 -1.77
C GLY A 227 17.77 -4.12 -1.05
N TRP A 228 18.42 -3.67 0.03
CA TRP A 228 17.89 -2.63 0.90
C TRP A 228 17.74 -1.27 0.22
N ASN A 229 18.67 -0.89 -0.66
CA ASN A 229 18.81 0.47 -1.20
C ASN A 229 18.34 0.62 -2.65
N SER A 230 17.60 -0.36 -3.17
CA SER A 230 17.12 -0.33 -4.55
C SER A 230 15.65 -0.68 -4.63
N LEU A 231 15.00 -0.20 -5.69
CA LEU A 231 13.65 -0.57 -6.04
C LEU A 231 13.67 -1.93 -6.75
N PHE A 232 12.87 -2.88 -6.29
CA PHE A 232 12.83 -4.24 -6.84
C PHE A 232 11.43 -4.68 -7.21
N ASP A 233 11.37 -5.50 -8.25
CA ASP A 233 10.21 -6.35 -8.49
C ASP A 233 10.24 -7.53 -7.52
N LEU A 234 9.27 -7.60 -6.59
CA LEU A 234 9.27 -8.58 -5.51
C LEU A 234 8.64 -9.91 -5.96
N TYR A 235 9.37 -11.00 -5.73
CA TYR A 235 8.91 -12.37 -5.99
C TYR A 235 9.07 -13.21 -4.72
N PRO A 236 8.07 -13.21 -3.83
CA PRO A 236 8.09 -14.10 -2.68
C PRO A 236 7.83 -15.55 -3.09
N PHE A 237 8.57 -16.45 -2.46
CA PHE A 237 8.47 -17.90 -2.59
C PHE A 237 8.40 -18.51 -1.20
N PHE A 238 7.49 -19.46 -0.99
CA PHE A 238 7.35 -20.09 0.32
C PHE A 238 8.17 -21.38 0.40
N ALA A 239 9.04 -21.45 1.41
CA ALA A 239 9.87 -22.62 1.65
C ALA A 239 9.00 -23.84 1.98
N SER A 240 9.30 -24.97 1.33
CA SER A 240 8.59 -26.23 1.55
C SER A 240 9.52 -27.41 1.33
N ALA A 241 9.53 -28.35 2.28
CA ALA A 241 10.31 -29.59 2.17
C ALA A 241 9.83 -30.49 1.03
N TYR A 242 8.59 -30.31 0.57
CA TYR A 242 7.97 -31.03 -0.54
C TYR A 242 7.89 -30.17 -1.81
N GLY A 243 8.56 -29.02 -1.81
CA GLY A 243 8.59 -28.10 -2.94
C GLY A 243 9.22 -28.72 -4.18
N GLU A 244 8.68 -28.38 -5.35
CA GLU A 244 9.13 -28.91 -6.65
C GLU A 244 10.18 -28.01 -7.32
N LYS A 245 10.30 -26.75 -6.86
CA LYS A 245 11.18 -25.73 -7.43
C LYS A 245 12.30 -25.36 -6.45
N MET A 246 13.50 -25.09 -6.96
CA MET A 246 14.61 -24.60 -6.16
C MET A 246 14.86 -23.11 -6.42
N VAL A 247 14.84 -22.30 -5.36
CA VAL A 247 15.13 -20.85 -5.40
C VAL A 247 16.11 -20.54 -4.26
N ASN A 248 17.23 -19.86 -4.56
CA ASN A 248 18.28 -19.56 -3.58
C ASN A 248 18.67 -20.76 -2.71
N HIS A 249 18.90 -21.92 -3.35
CA HIS A 249 19.22 -23.20 -2.69
C HIS A 249 18.16 -23.77 -1.73
N THR A 250 16.93 -23.24 -1.75
CA THR A 250 15.80 -23.71 -0.94
C THR A 250 14.72 -24.30 -1.84
N LEU A 251 14.13 -25.43 -1.42
CA LEU A 251 12.94 -25.97 -2.09
C LEU A 251 11.73 -25.12 -1.72
N VAL A 252 10.97 -24.71 -2.72
CA VAL A 252 9.81 -23.83 -2.58
C VAL A 252 8.59 -24.45 -3.25
N GLU A 253 7.42 -24.07 -2.75
CA GLU A 253 6.14 -24.49 -3.31
C GLU A 253 6.02 -24.10 -4.78
N ALA A 254 5.33 -24.94 -5.56
CA ALA A 254 4.93 -24.59 -6.91
C ALA A 254 3.81 -23.54 -6.81
N GLY A 255 4.06 -22.34 -7.32
CA GLY A 255 3.09 -21.26 -7.36
C GLY A 255 3.27 -20.43 -8.63
N GLU A 256 2.15 -19.94 -9.16
CA GLU A 256 2.10 -19.10 -10.36
C GLU A 256 1.93 -17.62 -9.97
N GLY A 257 2.62 -16.72 -10.70
CA GLY A 257 2.30 -15.29 -10.71
C GLY A 257 2.63 -14.47 -9.44
N ARG A 258 1.74 -13.53 -9.11
CA ARG A 258 1.87 -12.55 -8.01
C ARG A 258 1.06 -12.89 -6.75
N GLY A 259 0.22 -13.93 -6.76
CA GLY A 259 -0.57 -14.38 -5.60
C GLY A 259 0.21 -14.52 -4.28
N PRO A 260 1.46 -15.01 -4.29
CA PRO A 260 2.30 -15.07 -3.09
C PRO A 260 2.61 -13.72 -2.44
N LEU A 261 2.48 -12.60 -3.15
CA LEU A 261 2.89 -11.29 -2.66
C LEU A 261 2.00 -10.80 -1.52
N LYS A 262 0.67 -10.86 -1.71
CA LYS A 262 -0.30 -10.46 -0.67
C LYS A 262 -0.20 -11.37 0.56
N GLU A 263 -0.11 -12.68 0.34
CA GLU A 263 0.12 -13.65 1.42
C GLU A 263 1.40 -13.34 2.19
N TRP A 264 2.50 -13.03 1.49
CA TRP A 264 3.77 -12.68 2.12
C TRP A 264 3.66 -11.44 2.99
N PHE A 265 3.03 -10.36 2.49
CA PHE A 265 2.77 -9.15 3.30
C PHE A 265 1.92 -9.47 4.54
N SER A 266 0.86 -10.27 4.39
CA SER A 266 -0.01 -10.71 5.49
C SER A 266 0.76 -11.50 6.55
N LEU A 267 1.54 -12.51 6.14
CA LEU A 267 2.33 -13.37 7.04
C LEU A 267 3.36 -12.58 7.83
N VAL A 268 4.11 -11.71 7.15
CA VAL A 268 5.10 -10.83 7.76
C VAL A 268 4.44 -9.90 8.77
N TRP A 269 3.32 -9.27 8.39
CA TRP A 269 2.62 -8.37 9.29
C TRP A 269 2.07 -9.07 10.52
N ARG A 270 1.49 -10.27 10.34
CA ARG A 270 1.01 -11.08 11.45
C ARG A 270 2.10 -11.39 12.46
N GLU A 271 3.33 -11.62 12.02
CA GLU A 271 4.47 -11.80 12.93
C GLU A 271 4.85 -10.49 13.65
N LEU A 272 4.82 -9.36 12.96
CA LEU A 272 5.10 -8.03 13.52
C LEU A 272 4.09 -7.61 14.59
N SER A 273 2.83 -8.04 14.49
CA SER A 273 1.76 -7.75 15.47
C SER A 273 1.52 -8.87 16.49
N SER A 274 2.22 -10.00 16.39
CA SER A 274 2.02 -11.16 17.27
C SER A 274 2.72 -11.00 18.62
N SER A 275 1.99 -11.23 19.71
CA SER A 275 2.57 -11.39 21.06
C SER A 275 3.26 -12.73 21.28
N TRP A 276 3.36 -13.56 20.24
CA TRP A 276 3.90 -14.92 20.27
C TRP A 276 4.88 -15.12 19.12
N ALA A 277 6.11 -15.51 19.44
CA ALA A 277 7.09 -15.99 18.46
C ALA A 277 7.11 -17.51 18.46
N ARG A 278 7.12 -18.15 17.29
CA ARG A 278 7.31 -19.60 17.22
C ARG A 278 8.73 -19.93 17.72
N SER A 279 8.86 -20.96 18.55
CA SER A 279 10.16 -21.35 19.11
C SER A 279 11.01 -22.07 18.06
N SER A 280 12.25 -21.62 17.84
CA SER A 280 13.18 -22.22 16.87
C SER A 280 13.89 -23.48 17.38
N SER A 281 13.84 -23.74 18.69
CA SER A 281 14.50 -24.85 19.39
C SER A 281 13.69 -26.17 19.40
N LEU A 282 12.79 -26.36 18.44
CA LEU A 282 11.79 -27.42 18.47
C LEU A 282 12.25 -28.77 17.88
N PRO A 283 11.56 -29.89 18.22
CA PRO A 283 12.12 -31.22 18.18
C PRO A 283 12.44 -31.65 16.75
N THR A 284 13.50 -32.45 16.60
CA THR A 284 13.64 -33.30 15.42
C THR A 284 12.34 -34.09 15.21
N PRO A 285 11.78 -34.14 13.99
CA PRO A 285 10.55 -34.87 13.70
C PRO A 285 10.66 -36.34 14.15
N ASN A 286 9.52 -36.93 14.54
CA ASN A 286 9.35 -38.31 15.03
C ASN A 286 9.63 -38.55 16.53
N ARG A 287 9.49 -37.53 17.40
CA ARG A 287 9.43 -37.77 18.85
C ARG A 287 7.98 -37.83 19.31
N THR A 288 7.64 -38.86 20.08
CA THR A 288 6.31 -38.97 20.69
C THR A 288 6.28 -38.29 22.06
N LEU A 289 5.19 -37.57 22.32
CA LEU A 289 4.90 -36.95 23.61
C LEU A 289 3.68 -37.61 24.23
N THR A 290 3.63 -37.65 25.55
CA THR A 290 2.49 -38.17 26.30
C THR A 290 1.76 -37.02 26.99
N ILE A 291 0.44 -36.97 26.82
CA ILE A 291 -0.44 -36.00 27.44
C ILE A 291 -1.36 -36.73 28.41
N HIS A 292 -1.32 -36.32 29.68
CA HIS A 292 -2.19 -36.84 30.74
C HIS A 292 -2.85 -35.68 31.48
N GLY A 293 -4.16 -35.49 31.28
CA GLY A 293 -4.88 -34.38 31.92
C GLY A 293 -4.37 -33.03 31.43
N ARG A 294 -3.63 -32.35 32.32
CA ARG A 294 -2.99 -31.04 32.11
C ARG A 294 -1.48 -31.13 31.93
N THR A 295 -0.92 -32.33 31.99
CA THR A 295 0.53 -32.54 31.96
C THR A 295 0.94 -32.98 30.57
N VAL A 296 1.92 -32.28 30.00
CA VAL A 296 2.60 -32.67 28.77
C VAL A 296 3.98 -33.20 29.16
N HIS A 297 4.32 -34.41 28.72
CA HIS A 297 5.59 -35.06 29.01
C HIS A 297 6.34 -35.40 27.72
N ALA A 298 7.59 -34.95 27.65
CA ALA A 298 8.54 -35.19 26.56
C ALA A 298 9.99 -35.27 27.10
N PRO A 299 10.82 -36.20 26.62
CA PRO A 299 12.22 -36.27 27.02
C PRO A 299 13.00 -34.97 26.76
N ASN A 300 13.60 -34.42 27.82
CA ASN A 300 14.39 -33.20 27.89
C ASN A 300 13.69 -31.95 27.34
N MET A 301 12.37 -31.85 27.50
CA MET A 301 11.59 -30.72 26.99
C MET A 301 12.02 -29.37 27.58
N VAL A 302 12.31 -29.31 28.87
CA VAL A 302 12.75 -28.06 29.52
C VAL A 302 14.21 -27.79 29.16
N ASP A 303 15.08 -28.78 29.32
CA ASP A 303 16.53 -28.59 29.20
C ASP A 303 17.02 -28.47 27.75
N THR A 304 16.39 -29.19 26.82
CA THR A 304 16.81 -29.20 25.40
C THR A 304 15.95 -28.28 24.54
N TRP A 305 14.64 -28.23 24.74
CA TRP A 305 13.77 -27.38 23.90
C TRP A 305 13.61 -25.97 24.47
N GLY A 306 14.07 -25.74 25.71
CA GLY A 306 13.99 -24.44 26.36
C GLY A 306 12.57 -24.04 26.72
N VAL A 307 11.67 -25.01 26.98
CA VAL A 307 10.30 -24.70 27.41
C VAL A 307 10.31 -24.05 28.78
N GLN A 308 9.64 -22.89 28.91
CA GLN A 308 9.56 -22.12 30.15
C GLN A 308 8.10 -21.86 30.55
N THR A 309 7.91 -21.46 31.81
CA THR A 309 6.60 -20.98 32.28
C THR A 309 6.20 -19.73 31.49
N GLY A 310 4.93 -19.65 31.09
CA GLY A 310 4.39 -18.59 30.23
C GLY A 310 4.47 -18.89 28.73
N HIS A 311 5.21 -19.92 28.30
CA HIS A 311 5.17 -20.37 26.90
C HIS A 311 3.78 -20.90 26.54
N ARG A 312 3.44 -20.77 25.26
CA ARG A 312 2.21 -21.33 24.70
C ARG A 312 2.53 -22.57 23.88
N VAL A 313 1.65 -23.56 23.93
CA VAL A 313 1.68 -24.75 23.08
C VAL A 313 0.35 -24.92 22.39
N ASP A 314 0.40 -25.04 21.07
CA ASP A 314 -0.73 -25.45 20.26
C ASP A 314 -0.61 -26.94 19.98
N VAL A 315 -1.63 -27.70 20.35
CA VAL A 315 -1.67 -29.16 20.23
C VAL A 315 -2.77 -29.54 19.25
N THR A 316 -2.40 -30.25 18.18
CA THR A 316 -3.35 -30.87 17.26
C THR A 316 -3.57 -32.31 17.69
N MET A 317 -4.72 -32.58 18.30
CA MET A 317 -5.04 -33.94 18.75
C MET A 317 -5.59 -34.80 17.61
N PRO A 318 -5.38 -36.13 17.63
CA PRO A 318 -5.98 -37.03 16.65
C PRO A 318 -7.50 -36.86 16.62
N ASN A 319 -8.05 -36.51 15.46
CA ASN A 319 -9.49 -36.30 15.21
C ASN A 319 -10.15 -35.18 16.04
N ARG A 320 -9.40 -34.17 16.52
CA ARG A 320 -9.98 -32.97 17.15
C ARG A 320 -9.36 -31.69 16.58
N ALA A 321 -10.03 -30.57 16.84
CA ALA A 321 -9.49 -29.25 16.54
C ALA A 321 -8.23 -28.97 17.36
N SER A 322 -7.34 -28.14 16.81
CA SER A 322 -6.15 -27.69 17.51
C SER A 322 -6.52 -26.90 18.76
N THR A 323 -5.81 -27.16 19.86
CA THR A 323 -6.07 -26.57 21.18
C THR A 323 -4.84 -25.82 21.65
N SER A 324 -5.00 -24.55 22.00
CA SER A 324 -3.92 -23.67 22.51
C SER A 324 -3.93 -23.63 24.03
N CYS A 325 -2.80 -23.90 24.68
CA CYS A 325 -2.64 -23.84 26.14
C CYS A 325 -1.38 -23.08 26.54
N ARG A 326 -1.32 -22.58 27.79
CA ARG A 326 -0.12 -21.96 28.36
C ARG A 326 0.52 -22.84 29.42
N VAL A 327 1.85 -22.90 29.42
CA VAL A 327 2.63 -23.54 30.47
C VAL A 327 2.52 -22.71 31.75
N VAL A 328 1.96 -23.30 32.80
CA VAL A 328 1.82 -22.66 34.12
C VAL A 328 2.86 -23.12 35.12
N GLN A 329 3.46 -24.29 34.89
CA GLN A 329 4.44 -24.87 35.80
C GLN A 329 5.38 -25.83 35.08
N LEU A 330 6.66 -25.80 35.46
CA LEU A 330 7.65 -26.83 35.11
C LEU A 330 7.70 -27.85 36.25
N VAL A 331 7.50 -29.13 35.93
CA VAL A 331 7.49 -30.21 36.95
C VAL A 331 8.90 -30.77 37.11
N ASP A 332 9.53 -31.11 35.99
CA ASP A 332 10.90 -31.62 35.91
C ASP A 332 11.49 -31.30 34.52
N GLY A 333 12.67 -31.83 34.19
CA GLY A 333 13.32 -31.62 32.89
C GLY A 333 12.50 -32.12 31.67
N ASN A 334 11.48 -32.95 31.91
CA ASN A 334 10.70 -33.64 30.88
C ASN A 334 9.21 -33.25 30.86
N SER A 335 8.71 -32.57 31.89
CA SER A 335 7.27 -32.46 32.13
C SER A 335 6.85 -31.05 32.47
N VAL A 336 5.76 -30.59 31.85
CA VAL A 336 5.15 -29.30 32.14
C VAL A 336 3.66 -29.43 32.35
N VAL A 337 3.11 -28.55 33.19
CA VAL A 337 1.66 -28.42 33.40
C VAL A 337 1.15 -27.21 32.63
N VAL A 338 0.04 -27.38 31.93
CA VAL A 338 -0.64 -26.30 31.21
C VAL A 338 -1.91 -25.82 31.94
N ASP A 339 -2.39 -24.63 31.56
CA ASP A 339 -3.52 -23.93 32.19
C ASP A 339 -4.87 -24.64 32.04
N GLN A 340 -5.05 -25.50 31.04
CA GLN A 340 -6.30 -26.20 30.77
C GLN A 340 -6.12 -27.71 30.54
N THR A 341 -7.19 -28.49 30.74
CA THR A 341 -7.17 -29.93 30.50
C THR A 341 -7.17 -30.22 29.00
N LEU A 342 -6.09 -30.87 28.53
CA LEU A 342 -5.90 -31.22 27.12
C LEU A 342 -6.63 -32.52 26.75
N SER A 343 -6.56 -33.52 27.62
CA SER A 343 -7.24 -34.81 27.44
C SER A 343 -7.57 -35.42 28.80
N THR A 344 -8.72 -36.07 28.90
CA THR A 344 -9.09 -36.88 30.08
C THR A 344 -8.43 -38.27 30.07
N ASP A 345 -8.05 -38.73 28.88
CA ASP A 345 -7.37 -40.01 28.67
C ASP A 345 -5.88 -39.79 28.36
N ASP A 346 -5.06 -40.82 28.56
CA ASP A 346 -3.67 -40.83 28.12
C ASP A 346 -3.59 -40.83 26.59
N VAL A 347 -3.01 -39.76 26.02
CA VAL A 347 -2.86 -39.61 24.58
C VAL A 347 -1.38 -39.48 24.22
N VAL A 348 -0.98 -40.19 23.18
CA VAL A 348 0.34 -40.03 22.55
C VAL A 348 0.18 -39.16 21.31
N VAL A 349 0.98 -38.10 21.22
CA VAL A 349 0.95 -37.11 20.13
C VAL A 349 2.34 -37.00 19.50
N ASP A 350 2.43 -36.82 18.19
CA ASP A 350 3.73 -36.57 17.55
C ASP A 350 4.18 -35.12 17.83
N SER A 351 5.48 -34.94 17.99
CA SER A 351 6.14 -33.64 17.95
C SER A 351 5.73 -32.74 16.78
N ALA A 352 5.40 -33.32 15.62
CA ALA A 352 4.92 -32.58 14.44
C ALA A 352 3.52 -31.97 14.64
N ASP A 353 2.71 -32.53 15.53
CA ASP A 353 1.37 -32.05 15.85
C ASP A 353 1.38 -30.96 16.95
N LEU A 354 2.57 -30.53 17.37
CA LEU A 354 2.79 -29.55 18.41
C LEU A 354 3.54 -28.34 17.87
N THR A 355 3.02 -27.16 18.17
CA THR A 355 3.73 -25.90 17.89
C THR A 355 3.91 -25.13 19.19
N TRP A 356 5.16 -24.82 19.52
CA TRP A 356 5.46 -24.02 20.71
C TRP A 356 5.75 -22.58 20.36
N PHE A 357 5.33 -21.71 21.25
CA PHE A 357 5.48 -20.28 21.14
C PHE A 357 6.07 -19.68 22.42
N THR A 358 7.04 -18.80 22.24
CA THR A 358 7.57 -17.95 23.29
C THR A 358 6.81 -16.64 23.32
N PRO A 359 6.51 -16.10 24.51
CA PRO A 359 5.92 -14.77 24.62
C PRO A 359 6.91 -13.72 24.12
N GLN A 360 6.43 -12.76 23.35
CA GLN A 360 7.21 -11.61 22.90
C GLN A 360 6.38 -10.33 22.93
N ALA A 361 7.04 -9.18 23.02
CA ALA A 361 6.40 -7.90 22.76
C ALA A 361 6.18 -7.75 21.24
N PRO A 362 4.94 -7.55 20.77
CA PRO A 362 4.70 -7.23 19.36
C PRO A 362 5.27 -5.84 19.03
N ILE A 363 5.65 -5.61 17.78
CA ILE A 363 6.10 -4.28 17.32
C ILE A 363 4.88 -3.36 17.14
N PHE A 364 3.77 -3.91 16.67
CA PHE A 364 2.52 -3.19 16.49
C PHE A 364 1.42 -3.72 17.42
N LEU A 365 0.75 -2.82 18.11
CA LEU A 365 -0.44 -3.08 18.92
C LEU A 365 -1.67 -2.60 18.17
N TYR A 366 -2.73 -3.40 18.22
CA TYR A 366 -4.05 -2.98 17.79
C TYR A 366 -4.69 -2.15 18.91
N ILE A 367 -5.16 -0.95 18.54
CA ILE A 367 -5.86 -0.03 19.42
C ILE A 367 -7.32 -0.06 19.00
N GLN A 368 -8.16 -0.56 19.91
CA GLN A 368 -9.57 -0.81 19.65
C GLN A 368 -10.32 0.49 19.33
N ASP A 369 -10.13 1.55 20.12
CA ASP A 369 -10.86 2.81 19.96
C ASP A 369 -10.73 3.46 18.58
N SER A 370 -9.59 3.27 17.92
CA SER A 370 -9.34 3.79 16.58
C SER A 370 -9.36 2.71 15.48
N GLU A 371 -9.65 1.46 15.84
CA GLU A 371 -9.68 0.30 14.94
C GLU A 371 -8.43 0.22 14.05
N SER A 372 -7.26 0.43 14.64
CA SER A 372 -5.99 0.56 13.90
C SER A 372 -4.78 0.08 14.68
N TYR A 373 -3.70 -0.20 13.97
CA TYR A 373 -2.41 -0.60 14.53
C TYR A 373 -1.46 0.58 14.71
N PHE A 374 -0.71 0.57 15.81
CA PHE A 374 0.34 1.54 16.09
C PHE A 374 1.52 0.92 16.82
N LEU A 375 2.63 1.64 16.91
CA LEU A 375 3.86 1.18 17.52
C LEU A 375 3.68 0.84 19.00
N ASN A 376 4.36 -0.22 19.45
CA ASN A 376 4.36 -0.64 20.84
C ASN A 376 5.46 0.09 21.63
N GLU A 377 5.07 0.70 22.75
CA GLU A 377 5.97 1.44 23.65
C GLU A 377 7.03 0.55 24.29
N VAL A 378 6.74 -0.74 24.49
CA VAL A 378 7.68 -1.69 25.11
C VAL A 378 8.58 -2.38 24.08
N THR A 379 8.57 -1.96 22.82
CA THR A 379 9.45 -2.52 21.78
C THR A 379 10.92 -2.33 22.19
N ALA A 380 11.67 -3.43 22.26
CA ALA A 380 13.08 -3.37 22.63
C ALA A 380 13.94 -2.79 21.50
N GLN A 381 14.97 -2.00 21.83
CA GLN A 381 15.87 -1.38 20.86
C GLN A 381 16.62 -2.41 19.98
N ALA A 382 16.79 -3.65 20.47
CA ALA A 382 17.35 -4.76 19.68
C ALA A 382 16.53 -5.07 18.40
N ARG A 383 15.25 -4.69 18.36
CA ARG A 383 14.33 -4.85 17.21
C ARG A 383 14.47 -3.71 16.17
N THR A 384 15.49 -2.86 16.26
CA THR A 384 15.70 -1.72 15.33
C THR A 384 15.71 -2.18 13.86
N LYS A 385 16.31 -3.34 13.55
CA LYS A 385 16.37 -3.86 12.18
C LYS A 385 14.98 -4.23 11.64
N ASP A 386 14.12 -4.76 12.49
CA ASP A 386 12.74 -5.09 12.11
C ASP A 386 11.92 -3.83 11.84
N LEU A 387 12.16 -2.75 12.61
CA LEU A 387 11.56 -1.45 12.35
C LEU A 387 12.07 -0.83 11.03
N GLU A 388 13.37 -0.95 10.73
CA GLU A 388 13.89 -0.59 9.39
C GLU A 388 13.22 -1.42 8.29
N PHE A 389 13.04 -2.73 8.52
CA PHE A 389 12.32 -3.58 7.59
C PHE A 389 10.88 -3.14 7.39
N VAL A 390 10.16 -2.77 8.45
CA VAL A 390 8.77 -2.24 8.36
C VAL A 390 8.70 -1.02 7.45
N GLY A 391 9.62 -0.06 7.59
CA GLY A 391 9.66 1.10 6.73
C GLY A 391 9.88 0.73 5.25
N TRP A 392 10.82 -0.18 5.00
CA TRP A 392 11.09 -0.70 3.66
C TRP A 392 9.88 -1.48 3.10
N LEU A 393 9.22 -2.27 3.93
CA LEU A 393 8.05 -3.07 3.59
C LEU A 393 6.87 -2.19 3.15
N VAL A 394 6.56 -1.14 3.93
CA VAL A 394 5.49 -0.19 3.58
C VAL A 394 5.81 0.54 2.27
N ALA A 395 7.07 0.94 2.07
CA ALA A 395 7.50 1.56 0.83
C ALA A 395 7.36 0.61 -0.39
N MET A 396 7.71 -0.67 -0.21
CA MET A 396 7.50 -1.69 -1.24
C MET A 396 6.02 -2.01 -1.47
N ALA A 397 5.19 -1.99 -0.43
CA ALA A 397 3.74 -2.16 -0.56
C ALA A 397 3.13 -1.05 -1.44
N MET A 398 3.57 0.20 -1.22
CA MET A 398 3.17 1.34 -2.07
C MET A 398 3.65 1.16 -3.51
N PHE A 399 4.90 0.75 -3.72
CA PHE A 399 5.45 0.51 -5.06
C PHE A 399 4.68 -0.59 -5.80
N HIS A 400 4.34 -1.68 -5.11
CA HIS A 400 3.65 -2.85 -5.67
C HIS A 400 2.12 -2.75 -5.65
N GLN A 401 1.56 -1.68 -5.07
CA GLN A 401 0.12 -1.49 -4.87
C GLN A 401 -0.55 -2.64 -4.14
N VAL A 402 0.15 -3.16 -3.13
CA VAL A 402 -0.40 -4.21 -2.29
C VAL A 402 -1.08 -3.55 -1.10
N THR A 403 -2.37 -3.84 -0.94
CA THR A 403 -3.09 -3.43 0.25
C THR A 403 -2.61 -4.22 1.45
N LEU A 404 -2.26 -3.51 2.52
CA LEU A 404 -1.93 -4.14 3.79
C LEU A 404 -3.22 -4.41 4.55
N GLU A 405 -3.41 -5.66 5.00
CA GLU A 405 -4.56 -6.09 5.81
C GLU A 405 -4.67 -5.36 7.15
N CYS A 406 -3.55 -4.80 7.60
CA CYS A 406 -3.42 -4.15 8.88
C CYS A 406 -3.52 -2.64 8.77
N ARG A 407 -4.66 -2.08 9.18
CA ARG A 407 -4.86 -0.65 9.11
C ARG A 407 -3.90 0.10 10.04
N LEU A 408 -2.87 0.74 9.49
CA LEU A 408 -2.00 1.63 10.25
C LEU A 408 -2.74 2.90 10.61
N ASN A 409 -2.56 3.38 11.85
CA ASN A 409 -3.15 4.66 12.26
C ASN A 409 -2.54 5.81 11.45
N VAL A 410 -3.36 6.80 11.09
CA VAL A 410 -2.92 7.97 10.31
C VAL A 410 -1.78 8.76 10.97
N VAL A 411 -1.73 8.76 12.32
CA VAL A 411 -0.65 9.35 13.11
C VAL A 411 0.70 8.75 12.75
N TRP A 412 0.75 7.46 12.41
CA TRP A 412 2.00 6.79 12.02
C TRP A 412 2.63 7.44 10.78
N PHE A 413 1.80 7.79 9.80
CA PHE A 413 2.25 8.45 8.58
C PHE A 413 2.66 9.91 8.85
N ASP A 414 1.95 10.62 9.72
CA ASP A 414 2.32 11.99 10.06
C ASP A 414 3.66 12.06 10.79
N LEU A 415 3.87 11.16 11.76
CA LEU A 415 5.16 10.99 12.41
C LEU A 415 6.23 10.54 11.41
N LEU A 416 5.94 9.64 10.47
CA LEU A 416 6.89 9.24 9.41
C LEU A 416 7.36 10.46 8.59
N LEU A 417 6.46 11.38 8.25
CA LEU A 417 6.72 12.60 7.48
C LEU A 417 7.50 13.68 8.26
N GLY A 418 7.63 13.54 9.57
CA GLY A 418 8.44 14.40 10.42
C GLY A 418 7.66 15.25 11.42
N ALA A 419 6.36 15.02 11.58
CA ALA A 419 5.59 15.66 12.63
C ALA A 419 6.08 15.24 14.02
N GLU A 420 5.92 16.13 14.99
CA GLU A 420 6.10 15.81 16.41
C GLU A 420 4.81 15.20 16.98
N LEU A 421 4.93 14.37 18.01
CA LEU A 421 3.76 13.80 18.68
C LEU A 421 3.05 14.91 19.47
N THR A 422 1.75 15.08 19.26
CA THR A 422 0.93 16.11 19.89
C THR A 422 -0.27 15.50 20.60
N LEU A 423 -0.98 16.30 21.39
CA LEU A 423 -2.20 15.85 22.05
C LEU A 423 -3.32 15.50 21.03
N SER A 424 -3.37 16.17 19.88
CA SER A 424 -4.32 15.81 18.82
C SER A 424 -4.00 14.45 18.20
N HIS A 425 -2.72 14.05 18.17
CA HIS A 425 -2.33 12.70 17.77
C HIS A 425 -2.82 11.66 18.79
N ILE A 426 -2.73 11.95 20.08
CA ILE A 426 -3.29 11.04 21.10
C ILE A 426 -4.80 10.92 20.94
N HIS A 427 -5.52 12.01 20.67
CA HIS A 427 -6.96 11.93 20.39
C HIS A 427 -7.29 11.08 19.14
N ALA A 428 -6.51 11.18 18.07
CA ALA A 428 -6.72 10.39 16.85
C ALA A 428 -6.32 8.91 17.00
N LEU A 429 -5.43 8.62 17.95
CA LEU A 429 -4.89 7.29 18.20
C LEU A 429 -5.69 6.53 19.25
N ASP A 430 -5.94 7.17 20.39
CA ASP A 430 -6.60 6.60 21.57
C ASP A 430 -7.48 7.69 22.22
N PRO A 431 -8.71 7.88 21.69
CA PRO A 431 -9.71 8.78 22.24
C PRO A 431 -9.95 8.60 23.75
N SER A 432 -9.93 7.36 24.26
CA SER A 432 -10.13 7.08 25.69
C SER A 432 -8.95 7.57 26.53
N LEU A 433 -7.72 7.36 26.08
CA LEU A 433 -6.54 7.89 26.76
C LEU A 433 -6.55 9.42 26.76
N HIS A 434 -6.86 10.03 25.61
CA HIS A 434 -6.99 11.48 25.51
C HIS A 434 -8.05 12.01 26.50
N SER A 435 -9.24 11.38 26.52
CA SER A 435 -10.31 11.73 27.45
C SER A 435 -9.83 11.63 28.91
N SER A 436 -9.18 10.52 29.26
CA SER A 436 -8.61 10.29 30.59
C SER A 436 -7.63 11.39 31.00
N TRP A 437 -6.75 11.80 30.08
CA TRP A 437 -5.80 12.90 30.30
C TRP A 437 -6.49 14.24 30.51
N THR A 438 -7.51 14.56 29.70
CA THR A 438 -8.25 15.83 29.85
C THR A 438 -9.03 15.92 31.16
N GLN A 439 -9.50 14.78 31.68
CA GLN A 439 -10.27 14.70 32.93
C GLN A 439 -9.42 14.80 34.21
N LEU A 440 -8.09 14.70 34.11
CA LEU A 440 -7.20 14.83 35.27
C LEU A 440 -7.35 16.18 35.99
N SER A 441 -7.70 17.24 35.26
CA SER A 441 -7.94 18.57 35.82
C SER A 441 -9.14 18.63 36.78
N SER A 442 -10.08 17.70 36.62
CA SER A 442 -11.29 17.55 37.45
C SER A 442 -11.18 16.46 38.52
N MET A 443 -10.02 15.81 38.65
CA MET A 443 -9.84 14.71 39.59
C MET A 443 -9.60 15.23 41.02
N ASP A 444 -10.47 14.84 41.96
CA ASP A 444 -10.39 15.28 43.37
C ASP A 444 -9.08 14.86 44.07
N ASN A 445 -8.48 13.73 43.67
CA ASN A 445 -7.30 13.14 44.32
C ASN A 445 -6.08 13.03 43.38
N LEU A 446 -5.80 14.07 42.57
CA LEU A 446 -4.66 14.08 41.66
C LEU A 446 -3.32 13.77 42.36
N HIS A 447 -3.12 14.22 43.60
CA HIS A 447 -1.90 13.93 44.36
C HIS A 447 -1.67 12.42 44.56
N ALA A 448 -2.70 11.66 44.94
CA ALA A 448 -2.59 10.23 45.16
C ALA A 448 -2.29 9.47 43.85
N PHE A 449 -2.85 9.96 42.74
CA PHE A 449 -2.52 9.44 41.40
C PHE A 449 -1.06 9.70 41.03
N LEU A 450 -0.55 10.91 41.27
CA LEU A 450 0.86 11.26 41.01
C LEU A 450 1.83 10.45 41.88
N GLU A 451 1.49 10.20 43.15
CA GLU A 451 2.29 9.34 44.02
C GLU A 451 2.37 7.89 43.51
N MET A 452 1.27 7.35 42.98
CA MET A 452 1.24 6.01 42.37
C MET A 452 2.11 5.91 41.11
N GLU A 453 2.18 6.99 40.33
CA GLU A 453 3.02 7.11 39.13
C GLU A 453 4.49 7.47 39.47
N GLU A 454 4.85 7.55 40.76
CA GLU A 454 6.17 7.96 41.24
C GLU A 454 6.59 9.39 40.79
N LEU A 455 5.61 10.30 40.62
CA LEU A 455 5.80 11.68 40.19
C LEU A 455 5.64 12.70 41.33
N PRO A 456 6.19 13.92 41.19
CA PRO A 456 6.06 14.96 42.21
C PRO A 456 4.60 15.33 42.46
N ALA A 457 4.14 15.24 43.71
CA ALA A 457 2.77 15.58 44.09
C ALA A 457 2.38 17.04 43.77
N THR A 458 3.36 17.94 43.66
CA THR A 458 3.14 19.35 43.29
C THR A 458 2.82 19.56 41.82
N MET A 459 2.92 18.53 40.97
CA MET A 459 2.68 18.62 39.53
C MET A 459 1.19 18.88 39.26
N THR A 460 0.91 19.85 38.40
CA THR A 460 -0.45 20.13 37.92
C THR A 460 -0.89 19.12 36.85
N ALA A 461 -2.19 18.99 36.61
CA ALA A 461 -2.71 18.12 35.55
C ALA A 461 -2.12 18.46 34.16
N VAL A 462 -1.91 19.75 33.86
CA VAL A 462 -1.30 20.20 32.60
C VAL A 462 0.16 19.77 32.50
N GLU A 463 0.92 19.91 33.58
CA GLU A 463 2.31 19.46 33.63
C GLU A 463 2.42 17.94 33.50
N TYR A 464 1.50 17.18 34.11
CA TYR A 464 1.44 15.73 33.94
C TYR A 464 1.18 15.35 32.49
N VAL A 465 0.17 15.95 31.84
CA VAL A 465 -0.16 15.63 30.44
C VAL A 465 1.01 15.94 29.51
N ASN A 466 1.68 17.08 29.71
CA ASN A 466 2.88 17.43 28.94
C ASN A 466 4.03 16.45 29.21
N HIS A 467 4.23 16.04 30.46
CA HIS A 467 5.22 15.02 30.83
C HIS A 467 4.93 13.67 30.16
N ALA A 468 3.70 13.17 30.28
CA ALA A 468 3.28 11.90 29.68
C ALA A 468 3.39 11.91 28.15
N LEU A 469 3.02 13.03 27.51
CA LEU A 469 3.20 13.23 26.07
C LEU A 469 4.68 13.20 25.69
N GLN A 470 5.56 13.86 26.45
CA GLN A 470 7.00 13.89 26.20
C GLN A 470 7.65 12.51 26.39
N VAL A 471 7.21 11.73 27.37
CA VAL A 471 7.63 10.34 27.57
C VAL A 471 7.26 9.51 26.34
N LYS A 472 6.00 9.54 25.90
CA LYS A 472 5.55 8.83 24.69
C LYS A 472 6.30 9.29 23.43
N ALA A 473 6.47 10.61 23.25
CA ALA A 473 7.20 11.16 22.11
C ALA A 473 8.64 10.63 22.05
N THR A 474 9.33 10.57 23.19
CA THR A 474 10.69 10.04 23.29
C THR A 474 10.74 8.54 22.98
N THR A 475 9.78 7.77 23.52
CA THR A 475 9.65 6.33 23.29
C THR A 475 9.41 5.99 21.82
N PHE A 476 8.60 6.78 21.11
CA PHE A 476 8.33 6.55 19.69
C PHE A 476 9.37 7.18 18.75
N ALA A 477 10.10 8.21 19.17
CA ALA A 477 11.03 8.94 18.31
C ALA A 477 12.08 8.02 17.66
N TRP A 478 12.72 7.16 18.43
CA TRP A 478 13.73 6.24 17.90
C TRP A 478 13.10 5.16 17.00
N GLN A 479 11.89 4.72 17.30
CA GLN A 479 11.17 3.72 16.49
C GLN A 479 10.79 4.29 15.12
N ILE A 480 10.19 5.49 15.11
CA ILE A 480 9.86 6.23 13.89
C ILE A 480 11.13 6.56 13.10
N HIS A 481 12.24 6.89 13.77
CA HIS A 481 13.51 7.09 13.10
C HIS A 481 14.02 5.83 12.38
N ALA A 482 13.93 4.65 13.03
CA ALA A 482 14.30 3.38 12.41
C ALA A 482 13.41 3.04 11.20
N VAL A 483 12.09 3.19 11.35
CA VAL A 483 11.14 3.05 10.25
C VAL A 483 11.48 3.99 9.10
N ARG A 484 11.69 5.27 9.37
CA ARG A 484 12.02 6.27 8.36
C ARG A 484 13.31 5.91 7.63
N ARG A 485 14.34 5.42 8.34
CA ARG A 485 15.57 4.93 7.71
C ARG A 485 15.28 3.80 6.73
N GLY A 486 14.44 2.84 7.07
CA GLY A 486 13.99 1.80 6.17
C GLY A 486 13.25 2.30 4.94
N PHE A 487 12.23 3.13 5.18
CA PHE A 487 11.34 3.70 4.17
C PHE A 487 12.11 4.52 3.13
N THR A 488 13.02 5.38 3.59
CA THR A 488 13.82 6.26 2.73
C THR A 488 14.86 5.58 1.86
N LYS A 489 15.14 4.29 2.09
CA LYS A 489 15.99 3.51 1.18
C LYS A 489 15.29 3.22 -0.16
N VAL A 490 13.96 3.30 -0.18
CA VAL A 490 13.12 3.02 -1.37
C VAL A 490 12.43 4.29 -1.85
N LEU A 491 11.76 5.03 -0.96
CA LEU A 491 10.99 6.22 -1.28
C LEU A 491 11.58 7.46 -0.57
N PRO A 492 12.25 8.39 -1.27
CA PRO A 492 12.79 9.60 -0.66
C PRO A 492 11.70 10.54 -0.13
N LEU A 493 11.82 10.99 1.13
CA LEU A 493 10.85 11.94 1.74
C LEU A 493 10.71 13.25 0.96
N ALA A 494 11.77 13.68 0.27
CA ALA A 494 11.73 14.91 -0.54
C ALA A 494 10.69 14.79 -1.67
N GLY A 495 10.60 13.64 -2.33
CA GLY A 495 9.61 13.39 -3.38
C GLY A 495 8.18 13.39 -2.83
N LEU A 496 7.97 12.83 -1.64
CA LEU A 496 6.67 12.86 -0.96
C LEU A 496 6.22 14.28 -0.61
N LYS A 497 7.16 15.10 -0.11
CA LYS A 497 6.91 16.51 0.22
C LYS A 497 6.60 17.33 -1.05
N GLN A 498 7.30 17.09 -2.15
CA GLN A 498 7.02 17.74 -3.43
C GLN A 498 5.61 17.44 -3.95
N CYS A 499 5.08 16.25 -3.67
CA CYS A 499 3.72 15.86 -4.06
C CYS A 499 2.64 16.30 -3.06
N MET A 500 3.02 17.02 -1.99
CA MET A 500 2.15 17.33 -0.84
C MET A 500 1.31 16.12 -0.39
N MET A 501 1.97 14.98 -0.25
CA MET A 501 1.32 13.76 0.21
C MET A 501 0.96 13.92 1.69
N SER A 502 -0.33 13.93 1.99
CA SER A 502 -0.85 14.00 3.35
C SER A 502 -0.81 12.62 4.01
N PRO A 503 -0.84 12.55 5.35
CA PRO A 503 -0.96 11.28 6.08
C PRO A 503 -2.16 10.44 5.62
N GLN A 504 -3.29 11.07 5.26
CA GLN A 504 -4.47 10.39 4.73
C GLN A 504 -4.22 9.81 3.34
N ASP A 505 -3.51 10.54 2.47
CA ASP A 505 -3.15 10.02 1.15
C ASP A 505 -2.32 8.72 1.26
N PHE A 506 -1.38 8.67 2.21
CA PHE A 506 -0.63 7.43 2.50
C PHE A 506 -1.53 6.31 2.97
N GLN A 507 -2.45 6.60 3.89
CA GLN A 507 -3.36 5.59 4.41
C GLN A 507 -4.21 4.99 3.28
N PHE A 508 -4.71 5.82 2.36
CA PHE A 508 -5.46 5.34 1.19
C PHE A 508 -4.60 4.59 0.17
N LEU A 509 -3.34 4.99 -0.05
CA LEU A 509 -2.44 4.26 -0.94
C LEU A 509 -2.11 2.86 -0.43
N VAL A 510 -2.06 2.67 0.90
CA VAL A 510 -1.62 1.41 1.52
C VAL A 510 -2.80 0.52 1.92
N HIS A 511 -3.98 1.08 2.18
CA HIS A 511 -5.16 0.32 2.62
C HIS A 511 -6.36 0.40 1.68
N GLY A 512 -6.33 1.27 0.66
CA GLY A 512 -7.48 1.59 -0.17
C GLY A 512 -8.47 2.55 0.51
N GLU A 513 -9.50 2.95 -0.23
CA GLU A 513 -10.64 3.71 0.32
C GLU A 513 -11.44 2.81 1.28
N ILE A 514 -11.73 3.33 2.48
CA ILE A 514 -12.62 2.65 3.42
C ILE A 514 -14.04 2.79 2.86
N PRO A 515 -14.80 1.69 2.68
CA PRO A 515 -16.18 1.78 2.21
C PRO A 515 -16.96 2.73 3.12
N SER A 516 -17.56 3.76 2.54
CA SER A 516 -18.53 4.59 3.26
C SER A 516 -19.73 3.72 3.60
N GLU A 517 -20.05 3.60 4.89
CA GLU A 517 -21.28 2.97 5.37
C GLU A 517 -22.55 3.63 4.81
#